data_AF-A0A6J7AP26-F1
#
_entry.id   AF-A0A6J7AP26-F1
#
_cell.length_a   1.000
_cell.length_b   1.000
_cell.length_c   1.000
_cell.angle_alpha   90.00
_cell.angle_beta   90.00
_cell.angle_gamma   90.00
#
_symmetry.space_group_name_H-M   'P 1'
#
loop_
_entity.id
_entity.type
_entity.pdbx_description
1 polymer ?
#
loop_
_entity_poly.entity_id
_entity_poly.type
_entity_poly.pdbx_seq_one_letter_code
_entity_poly.pdbx_strand_id
1 'polypeptide(L)'
;MASMLGSPLSGNVNSGRPKRGIGKTKRNIVFGVAAISVVPFLLSTFAASVTIGTGALEFGQGSQQAIACDDTVFIALGEEWHANPSATDSSDGFFRVRTATVSNLNLETCKGKKLRLRMIDGSSAEINIGSTPEAKVLQIQIPKEVPTSNNVDPQSLGLTYLTGLGQPIVGTLAAGVNLNVSGVSVYDGTPLTSTSADVMFFLDPTSTIVNINGESVRRATVETVNNPN
;
A
#
# COMPACT_ATOMS: atom_id res chain seq x y z
N MET A 1 10.81 9.26 65.19
CA MET A 1 11.58 8.44 64.22
C MET A 1 11.79 9.28 62.97
N ALA A 2 13.01 9.74 62.73
CA ALA A 2 13.39 10.50 61.54
C ALA A 2 14.62 9.80 60.93
N SER A 3 14.50 9.39 59.67
CA SER A 3 15.56 8.70 58.92
C SER A 3 16.34 9.75 58.11
N MET A 4 17.65 9.84 58.33
CA MET A 4 18.57 10.63 57.53
C MET A 4 19.41 9.70 56.64
N LEU A 5 19.40 10.00 55.35
CA LEU A 5 20.27 9.42 54.32
C LEU A 5 21.74 9.83 54.57
N GLY A 6 22.65 8.84 54.55
CA GLY A 6 24.09 9.06 54.58
C GLY A 6 24.78 8.17 53.55
N SER A 7 25.35 8.80 52.52
CA SER A 7 26.20 8.20 51.49
C SER A 7 27.54 7.72 52.06
N PRO A 8 28.07 6.56 51.65
CA PRO A 8 29.45 6.21 51.94
C PRO A 8 30.38 6.64 50.79
N LEU A 9 31.19 7.66 51.10
CA LEU A 9 32.66 7.71 50.96
C LEU A 9 33.27 7.05 49.69
N SER A 10 33.79 7.83 48.75
CA SER A 10 35.14 8.43 48.78
C SER A 10 36.28 7.42 48.55
N GLY A 11 37.05 7.64 47.49
CA GLY A 11 38.34 7.00 47.25
C GLY A 11 38.96 7.53 45.98
N ASN A 12 39.89 8.47 46.11
CA ASN A 12 40.53 9.21 45.03
C ASN A 12 41.86 8.55 44.60
N VAL A 13 42.23 8.76 43.33
CA VAL A 13 43.57 8.71 42.68
C VAL A 13 44.49 7.48 42.84
N ASN A 14 44.95 6.88 41.72
CA ASN A 14 46.18 7.33 41.07
C ASN A 14 46.49 6.66 39.71
N SER A 15 47.21 7.44 38.90
CA SER A 15 47.70 7.23 37.53
C SER A 15 48.76 6.12 37.35
N GLY A 16 48.77 5.46 36.18
CA GLY A 16 49.94 4.72 35.69
C GLY A 16 49.70 3.83 34.46
N ARG A 17 49.93 4.34 33.25
CA ARG A 17 50.49 3.55 32.13
C ARG A 17 52.04 3.60 32.26
N PRO A 18 52.87 2.74 31.63
CA PRO A 18 52.59 1.76 30.56
C PRO A 18 53.31 0.38 30.74
N LYS A 19 52.96 -0.65 29.93
CA LYS A 19 53.91 -1.51 29.18
C LYS A 19 53.21 -2.71 28.49
N ARG A 20 53.22 -2.65 27.16
CA ARG A 20 53.52 -3.70 26.17
C ARG A 20 53.49 -5.17 26.66
N GLY A 21 52.49 -5.92 26.21
CA GLY A 21 52.44 -7.38 26.24
C GLY A 21 51.86 -7.90 24.92
N ILE A 22 52.72 -8.53 24.11
CA ILE A 22 52.36 -9.22 22.87
C ILE A 22 51.61 -10.49 23.23
N GLY A 23 50.38 -10.64 22.74
CA GLY A 23 49.59 -11.85 22.87
C GLY A 23 48.72 -12.03 21.64
N LYS A 24 49.16 -12.90 20.74
CA LYS A 24 48.33 -13.47 19.66
C LYS A 24 47.01 -13.92 20.25
N THR A 25 45.88 -13.65 19.58
CA THR A 25 44.85 -14.60 19.09
C THR A 25 43.56 -13.82 18.77
N LYS A 26 42.88 -14.22 17.67
CA LYS A 26 41.50 -13.89 17.27
C LYS A 26 41.30 -12.66 16.37
N ARG A 27 41.90 -12.76 15.17
CA ARG A 27 41.23 -12.31 13.93
C ARG A 27 39.96 -13.15 13.80
N ASN A 28 38.77 -12.54 13.93
CA ASN A 28 37.44 -13.00 13.43
C ASN A 28 36.22 -12.25 14.03
N ILE A 29 36.38 -11.14 14.76
CA ILE A 29 35.26 -10.36 15.33
C ILE A 29 35.07 -9.03 14.59
N VAL A 30 35.07 -9.06 13.26
CA VAL A 30 34.68 -7.89 12.42
C VAL A 30 33.68 -8.26 11.33
N PHE A 31 33.44 -9.56 11.09
CA PHE A 31 32.39 -10.01 10.15
C PHE A 31 31.01 -10.25 10.79
N GLY A 32 30.91 -10.24 12.13
CA GLY A 32 29.67 -10.62 12.83
C GLY A 32 28.68 -9.48 13.14
N VAL A 33 29.08 -8.21 13.00
CA VAL A 33 28.24 -7.07 13.41
C VAL A 33 27.70 -6.26 12.23
N ALA A 34 28.28 -6.39 11.03
CA ALA A 34 27.76 -5.76 9.82
C ALA A 34 26.57 -6.52 9.19
N ALA A 35 26.31 -7.77 9.60
CA ALA A 35 25.17 -8.56 9.10
C ALA A 35 23.86 -8.29 9.85
N ILE A 36 23.89 -7.58 10.99
CA ILE A 36 22.69 -7.29 11.80
C ILE A 36 22.08 -5.92 11.47
N SER A 37 22.82 -5.02 10.80
CA SER A 37 22.33 -3.67 10.47
C SER A 37 21.63 -3.54 9.12
N VAL A 38 21.49 -4.62 8.35
CA VAL A 38 20.82 -4.61 7.02
C VAL A 38 19.47 -5.34 7.05
N VAL A 39 19.09 -5.93 8.18
CA VAL A 39 17.86 -6.75 8.27
C VAL A 39 16.55 -5.98 8.51
N PRO A 40 16.48 -4.71 8.98
CA PRO A 40 15.16 -4.12 9.25
C PRO A 40 14.56 -3.31 8.09
N PHE A 41 15.09 -3.36 6.86
CA PHE A 41 14.55 -2.57 5.72
C PHE A 41 14.01 -3.37 4.53
N LEU A 42 14.02 -4.71 4.59
CA LEU A 42 13.48 -5.59 3.53
C LEU A 42 12.35 -6.51 4.02
N LEU A 43 11.67 -6.17 5.12
CA LEU A 43 10.63 -7.03 5.72
C LEU A 43 9.37 -6.28 6.17
N SER A 44 9.01 -5.15 5.55
CA SER A 44 7.71 -4.50 5.80
C SER A 44 6.58 -5.01 4.89
N THR A 45 6.60 -6.31 4.59
CA THR A 45 5.38 -7.08 4.25
C THR A 45 5.45 -8.44 4.93
N PHE A 46 5.66 -8.47 6.25
CA PHE A 46 5.13 -9.59 7.01
C PHE A 46 3.62 -9.47 6.99
N ALA A 47 2.96 -10.35 6.23
CA ALA A 47 1.59 -10.73 6.50
C ALA A 47 1.56 -11.38 7.89
N ALA A 48 1.43 -10.55 8.93
CA ALA A 48 1.10 -11.03 10.26
C ALA A 48 -0.38 -11.41 10.23
N SER A 49 -0.67 -12.69 9.92
CA SER A 49 -2.00 -13.23 10.18
C SER A 49 -2.18 -13.36 11.69
N VAL A 50 -2.70 -12.33 12.33
CA VAL A 50 -3.17 -12.44 13.70
C VAL A 50 -4.48 -13.22 13.64
N THR A 51 -4.40 -14.51 13.97
CA THR A 51 -5.58 -15.36 14.15
C THR A 51 -6.32 -14.89 15.40
N ILE A 52 -7.34 -14.06 15.21
CA ILE A 52 -8.35 -13.76 16.22
C ILE A 52 -9.58 -14.61 15.86
N GLY A 53 -9.98 -15.50 16.77
CA GLY A 53 -11.31 -16.15 16.81
C GLY A 53 -11.76 -16.94 15.57
N THR A 54 -11.54 -18.26 15.56
CA THR A 54 -12.28 -19.35 14.85
C THR A 54 -12.96 -19.07 13.49
N GLY A 55 -12.44 -18.16 12.68
CA GLY A 55 -12.77 -18.00 11.28
C GLY A 55 -11.47 -17.98 10.49
N ALA A 56 -11.35 -18.81 9.47
CA ALA A 56 -10.19 -18.78 8.58
C ALA A 56 -10.19 -17.43 7.83
N LEU A 57 -9.41 -16.47 8.34
CA LEU A 57 -9.05 -15.25 7.62
C LEU A 57 -7.97 -15.61 6.60
N GLU A 58 -8.40 -15.95 5.40
CA GLU A 58 -7.53 -16.09 4.25
C GLU A 58 -7.26 -14.69 3.69
N PHE A 59 -6.07 -14.15 3.98
CA PHE A 59 -5.65 -12.83 3.51
C PHE A 59 -5.56 -12.80 1.99
N GLY A 60 -6.16 -11.76 1.41
CA GLY A 60 -6.24 -11.51 -0.02
C GLY A 60 -4.87 -11.52 -0.71
N GLN A 61 -4.72 -12.43 -1.67
CA GLN A 61 -3.72 -12.36 -2.74
C GLN A 61 -4.46 -12.57 -4.06
N GLY A 62 -5.43 -11.71 -4.34
CA GLY A 62 -6.13 -11.67 -5.63
C GLY A 62 -5.29 -10.96 -6.68
N SER A 63 -4.21 -11.58 -7.15
CA SER A 63 -3.58 -11.17 -8.40
C SER A 63 -4.54 -11.51 -9.54
N GLN A 64 -5.05 -10.51 -10.25
CA GLN A 64 -5.71 -10.71 -11.53
C GLN A 64 -5.07 -9.89 -12.62
N GLN A 65 -4.57 -10.63 -13.58
CA GLN A 65 -4.14 -10.16 -14.87
C GLN A 65 -5.38 -9.98 -15.74
N ALA A 66 -5.69 -8.74 -16.07
CA ALA A 66 -6.45 -8.42 -17.26
C ALA A 66 -5.51 -7.64 -18.19
N ILE A 67 -5.65 -7.87 -19.50
CA ILE A 67 -4.80 -7.28 -20.53
C ILE A 67 -5.08 -5.77 -20.53
N ALA A 68 -4.29 -5.05 -19.75
CA ALA A 68 -4.00 -3.66 -20.06
C ALA A 68 -3.31 -3.62 -21.42
N CYS A 69 -3.11 -2.44 -21.96
CA CYS A 69 -2.19 -2.16 -23.08
C CYS A 69 -0.72 -2.55 -22.78
N ASP A 70 -0.48 -3.32 -21.73
CA ASP A 70 0.79 -3.86 -21.29
C ASP A 70 0.61 -5.36 -21.01
N ASP A 71 1.66 -6.14 -21.26
CA ASP A 71 1.65 -7.60 -21.13
C ASP A 71 1.50 -8.02 -19.66
N THR A 72 2.01 -7.21 -18.74
CA THR A 72 1.97 -7.47 -17.30
C THR A 72 1.75 -6.18 -16.49
N VAL A 73 0.57 -6.07 -15.88
CA VAL A 73 0.29 -5.08 -14.83
C VAL A 73 0.06 -5.78 -13.51
N PHE A 74 0.43 -5.12 -12.42
CA PHE A 74 0.22 -5.63 -11.06
C PHE A 74 -0.82 -4.78 -10.34
N ILE A 75 -1.57 -5.40 -9.44
CA ILE A 75 -2.56 -4.70 -8.61
C ILE A 75 -2.23 -5.00 -7.15
N ALA A 76 -2.05 -3.94 -6.37
CA ALA A 76 -1.88 -4.01 -4.93
C ALA A 76 -3.04 -3.27 -4.24
N LEU A 77 -3.66 -3.90 -3.24
CA LEU A 77 -4.67 -3.26 -2.40
C LEU A 77 -4.01 -2.77 -1.11
N GLY A 78 -4.23 -1.50 -0.78
CA GLY A 78 -3.84 -0.93 0.50
C GLY A 78 -4.99 -1.05 1.48
N GLU A 79 -4.79 -1.85 2.52
CA GLU A 79 -5.79 -2.12 3.55
C GLU A 79 -5.38 -1.52 4.91
N GLU A 80 -6.37 -1.15 5.71
CA GLU A 80 -6.19 -0.62 7.06
C GLU A 80 -7.16 -1.32 8.02
N TRP A 81 -6.72 -1.58 9.25
CA TRP A 81 -7.61 -2.05 10.30
C TRP A 81 -8.64 -0.97 10.68
N HIS A 82 -9.92 -1.34 10.63
CA HIS A 82 -11.03 -0.51 11.09
C HIS A 82 -11.67 -1.15 12.32
N ALA A 83 -11.52 -0.50 13.48
CA ALA A 83 -12.16 -0.95 14.71
C ALA A 83 -13.68 -0.79 14.63
N ASN A 84 -14.41 -1.86 14.94
CA ASN A 84 -15.87 -1.88 15.00
C ASN A 84 -16.32 -2.68 16.23
N PRO A 85 -16.04 -2.17 17.45
CA PRO A 85 -16.27 -2.90 18.68
C PRO A 85 -17.74 -3.25 18.86
N SER A 86 -18.04 -4.50 19.19
CA SER A 86 -19.39 -4.93 19.54
C SER A 86 -19.65 -4.76 21.04
N ALA A 87 -20.91 -4.94 21.45
CA ALA A 87 -21.27 -4.94 22.87
C ALA A 87 -20.62 -6.10 23.65
N THR A 88 -20.14 -7.13 22.97
CA THR A 88 -19.56 -8.35 23.55
C THR A 88 -18.05 -8.45 23.40
N ASP A 89 -17.45 -7.75 22.42
CA ASP A 89 -16.00 -7.76 22.19
C ASP A 89 -15.51 -6.37 21.73
N SER A 90 -14.67 -5.75 22.56
CA SER A 90 -14.09 -4.43 22.29
C SER A 90 -12.96 -4.46 21.25
N SER A 91 -12.50 -5.65 20.85
CA SER A 91 -11.46 -5.85 19.84
C SER A 91 -12.02 -6.13 18.44
N ASP A 92 -13.35 -6.22 18.30
CA ASP A 92 -13.98 -6.43 17.01
C ASP A 92 -13.63 -5.32 16.00
N GLY A 93 -13.47 -5.74 14.75
CA GLY A 93 -13.12 -4.88 13.62
C GLY A 93 -12.84 -5.71 12.39
N PHE A 94 -12.49 -5.02 11.32
CA PHE A 94 -12.20 -5.65 10.03
C PHE A 94 -11.20 -4.81 9.24
N PHE A 95 -10.53 -5.41 8.27
CA PHE A 95 -9.72 -4.65 7.32
C PHE A 95 -10.63 -3.97 6.30
N ARG A 96 -10.43 -2.67 6.07
CA ARG A 96 -11.07 -1.92 4.99
C ARG A 96 -10.07 -1.60 3.89
N VAL A 97 -10.54 -1.51 2.65
CA VAL A 97 -9.69 -1.13 1.52
C VAL A 97 -9.66 0.40 1.40
N ARG A 98 -8.46 0.97 1.47
CA ARG A 98 -8.19 2.41 1.37
C ARG A 98 -7.76 2.81 -0.03
N THR A 99 -6.89 2.00 -0.62
CA THR A 99 -6.29 2.27 -1.92
C THR A 99 -6.22 1.03 -2.79
N ALA A 100 -6.15 1.24 -4.09
CA ALA A 100 -5.80 0.23 -5.07
C ALA A 100 -4.77 0.82 -6.03
N THR A 101 -3.59 0.21 -6.09
CA THR A 101 -2.50 0.66 -6.95
C THR A 101 -2.32 -0.31 -8.10
N VAL A 102 -2.37 0.22 -9.32
CA VAL A 102 -1.99 -0.47 -10.55
C VAL A 102 -0.54 -0.11 -10.83
N SER A 103 0.37 -1.08 -10.77
CA SER A 103 1.81 -0.86 -10.94
C SER A 103 2.33 -1.45 -12.25
N ASN A 104 3.49 -0.94 -12.67
CA ASN A 104 4.18 -1.33 -13.89
C ASN A 104 3.32 -1.09 -15.15
N LEU A 105 2.64 0.05 -15.21
CA LEU A 105 1.87 0.45 -16.39
C LEU A 105 2.77 1.12 -17.43
N ASN A 106 2.91 0.52 -18.62
CA ASN A 106 3.64 1.13 -19.73
C ASN A 106 2.84 2.29 -20.36
N LEU A 107 3.33 3.52 -20.16
CA LEU A 107 2.64 4.72 -20.65
C LEU A 107 2.75 4.93 -22.17
N GLU A 108 3.73 4.32 -22.84
CA GLU A 108 3.87 4.47 -24.30
C GLU A 108 2.81 3.67 -25.06
N THR A 109 2.50 2.47 -24.58
CA THR A 109 1.46 1.61 -25.17
C THR A 109 0.07 1.99 -24.66
N CYS A 110 0.00 2.60 -23.48
CA CYS A 110 -1.25 2.95 -22.82
C CYS A 110 -1.73 4.39 -23.01
N LYS A 111 -0.92 5.27 -23.58
CA LYS A 111 -1.30 6.66 -23.82
C LYS A 111 -2.64 6.78 -24.54
N GLY A 112 -3.44 7.73 -24.07
CA GLY A 112 -4.75 8.01 -24.65
C GLY A 112 -5.82 6.94 -24.41
N LYS A 113 -5.56 5.85 -23.68
CA LYS A 113 -6.58 4.87 -23.28
C LYS A 113 -7.20 5.22 -21.92
N LYS A 114 -8.34 4.61 -21.61
CA LYS A 114 -8.98 4.71 -20.29
C LYS A 114 -8.61 3.50 -19.47
N LEU A 115 -8.12 3.71 -18.25
CA LEU A 115 -7.87 2.65 -17.28
C LEU A 115 -9.09 2.50 -16.39
N ARG A 116 -9.55 1.27 -16.18
CA ARG A 116 -10.69 0.96 -15.33
C ARG A 116 -10.32 -0.04 -14.27
N LEU A 117 -10.78 0.20 -13.04
CA LEU A 117 -10.62 -0.68 -11.89
C LEU A 117 -11.99 -1.14 -11.41
N ARG A 118 -12.11 -2.44 -11.14
CA ARG A 118 -13.33 -3.07 -10.61
C ARG A 118 -12.93 -4.05 -9.52
N MET A 119 -13.76 -4.16 -8.49
CA MET A 119 -13.59 -5.17 -7.44
C MET A 119 -14.78 -6.11 -7.42
N ILE A 120 -14.51 -7.36 -7.10
CA ILE A 120 -15.42 -8.48 -7.22
C ILE A 120 -15.39 -9.26 -5.91
N ASP A 121 -16.58 -9.61 -5.43
CA ASP A 121 -16.79 -10.30 -4.17
C ASP A 121 -16.68 -11.83 -4.27
N GLY A 122 -16.94 -12.49 -3.14
CA GLY A 122 -16.95 -13.95 -3.04
C GLY A 122 -18.07 -14.66 -3.78
N SER A 123 -19.11 -13.92 -4.17
CA SER A 123 -20.22 -14.39 -4.98
C SER A 123 -20.03 -14.06 -6.47
N SER A 124 -18.84 -13.58 -6.86
CA SER A 124 -18.53 -13.13 -8.22
C SER A 124 -19.36 -11.92 -8.67
N ALA A 125 -19.90 -11.13 -7.74
CA ALA A 125 -20.59 -9.88 -8.03
C ALA A 125 -19.65 -8.68 -7.88
N GLU A 126 -19.92 -7.61 -8.61
CA GLU A 126 -19.15 -6.37 -8.50
C GLU A 126 -19.49 -5.61 -7.22
N ILE A 127 -18.46 -5.09 -6.57
CA ILE A 127 -18.56 -4.36 -5.30
C ILE A 127 -18.83 -2.88 -5.59
N ASN A 128 -19.72 -2.26 -4.80
CA ASN A 128 -19.89 -0.80 -4.84
C ASN A 128 -18.64 -0.12 -4.27
N ILE A 129 -18.12 0.85 -5.01
CA ILE A 129 -16.96 1.67 -4.68
C ILE A 129 -17.45 3.05 -4.25
N GLY A 130 -17.28 3.36 -2.97
CA GLY A 130 -17.75 4.62 -2.40
C GLY A 130 -19.23 4.57 -1.98
N SER A 131 -19.75 5.72 -1.57
CA SER A 131 -21.13 5.86 -1.07
C SER A 131 -22.19 6.00 -2.16
N THR A 132 -21.77 6.16 -3.42
CA THR A 132 -22.69 6.38 -4.53
C THR A 132 -23.26 5.05 -5.02
N PRO A 133 -24.60 4.88 -5.10
CA PRO A 133 -25.22 3.66 -5.61
C PRO A 133 -24.73 3.33 -7.02
N GLU A 134 -24.59 2.04 -7.31
CA GLU A 134 -24.13 1.52 -8.61
C GLU A 134 -22.70 1.91 -9.02
N ALA A 135 -21.92 2.61 -8.19
CA ALA A 135 -20.54 2.96 -8.50
C ALA A 135 -19.61 1.73 -8.45
N LYS A 136 -19.67 0.85 -9.45
CA LYS A 136 -18.94 -0.42 -9.49
C LYS A 136 -17.54 -0.33 -10.10
N VAL A 137 -17.28 0.74 -10.86
CA VAL A 137 -16.05 0.91 -11.64
C VAL A 137 -15.48 2.30 -11.41
N LEU A 138 -14.18 2.37 -11.14
CA LEU A 138 -13.42 3.61 -11.21
C LEU A 138 -12.72 3.69 -12.56
N GLN A 139 -12.72 4.87 -13.16
CA GLN A 139 -12.04 5.11 -14.43
C GLN A 139 -11.19 6.36 -14.37
N ILE A 140 -10.01 6.30 -14.98
CA ILE A 140 -9.24 7.47 -15.40
C ILE A 140 -8.93 7.41 -16.90
N GLN A 141 -8.51 8.55 -17.43
CA GLN A 141 -7.90 8.70 -18.74
C GLN A 141 -6.38 8.75 -18.58
N ILE A 142 -5.67 7.85 -19.26
CA ILE A 142 -4.22 7.93 -19.39
C ILE A 142 -3.91 9.08 -20.37
N PRO A 143 -3.01 10.02 -20.01
CA PRO A 143 -2.63 11.12 -20.88
C PRO A 143 -2.22 10.68 -22.29
N LYS A 144 -2.55 11.49 -23.31
CA LYS A 144 -2.15 11.22 -24.71
C LYS A 144 -0.66 11.48 -24.94
N GLU A 145 -0.09 12.40 -24.17
CA GLU A 145 1.35 12.65 -24.13
C GLU A 145 1.92 12.03 -22.86
N VAL A 146 3.12 11.47 -22.96
CA VAL A 146 3.76 10.84 -21.82
C VAL A 146 4.10 11.91 -20.77
N PRO A 147 3.56 11.82 -19.56
CA PRO A 147 3.81 12.81 -18.52
C PRO A 147 5.28 12.78 -18.08
N THR A 148 5.81 13.97 -17.81
CA THR A 148 7.18 14.19 -17.30
C THR A 148 7.23 14.38 -15.78
N SER A 149 6.08 14.41 -15.13
CA SER A 149 5.94 14.55 -13.67
C SER A 149 4.67 13.85 -13.19
N ASN A 150 4.60 13.59 -11.89
CA ASN A 150 3.43 12.97 -11.27
C ASN A 150 2.19 13.86 -11.45
N ASN A 151 1.04 13.24 -11.73
CA ASN A 151 -0.24 13.93 -11.82
C ASN A 151 -1.15 13.46 -10.68
N VAL A 152 -1.57 14.40 -9.84
CA VAL A 152 -2.45 14.14 -8.68
C VAL A 152 -3.80 14.84 -8.83
N ASP A 153 -4.08 15.44 -9.99
CA ASP A 153 -5.33 16.14 -10.27
C ASP A 153 -6.36 15.16 -10.86
N PRO A 154 -7.42 14.82 -10.10
CA PRO A 154 -8.47 13.92 -10.58
C PRO A 154 -9.21 14.46 -11.81
N GLN A 155 -9.31 15.79 -11.97
CA GLN A 155 -10.00 16.38 -13.12
C GLN A 155 -9.18 16.24 -14.39
N SER A 156 -7.88 16.53 -14.34
CA SER A 156 -6.93 16.29 -15.43
C SER A 156 -6.92 14.82 -15.88
N LEU A 157 -6.98 13.90 -14.92
CA LEU A 157 -7.02 12.45 -15.19
C LEU A 157 -8.43 11.94 -15.53
N GLY A 158 -9.45 12.79 -15.54
CA GLY A 158 -10.83 12.39 -15.86
C GLY A 158 -11.37 11.30 -14.92
N LEU A 159 -11.04 11.37 -13.63
CA LEU A 159 -11.51 10.42 -12.63
C LEU A 159 -13.04 10.44 -12.57
N THR A 160 -13.66 9.28 -12.71
CA THR A 160 -15.12 9.13 -12.65
C THR A 160 -15.53 7.76 -12.15
N TYR A 161 -16.71 7.69 -11.53
CA TYR A 161 -17.42 6.43 -11.33
C TYR A 161 -18.20 6.04 -12.58
N LEU A 162 -18.28 4.74 -12.82
CA LEU A 162 -19.20 4.14 -13.78
C LEU A 162 -20.04 3.05 -13.11
N THR A 163 -21.20 2.78 -13.71
CA THR A 163 -21.97 1.57 -13.42
C THR A 163 -21.19 0.32 -13.85
N GLY A 164 -21.65 -0.85 -13.41
CA GLY A 164 -21.06 -2.11 -13.87
C GLY A 164 -21.10 -2.27 -15.40
N LEU A 165 -22.09 -1.67 -16.06
CA LEU A 165 -22.22 -1.64 -17.52
C LEU A 165 -21.37 -0.56 -18.20
N GLY A 166 -20.59 0.21 -17.43
CA GLY A 166 -19.68 1.23 -17.94
C GLY A 166 -20.33 2.59 -18.24
N GLN A 167 -21.55 2.84 -17.76
CA GLN A 167 -22.20 4.15 -17.92
C GLN A 167 -21.69 5.14 -16.87
N PRO A 168 -21.31 6.38 -17.25
CA PRO A 168 -20.88 7.38 -16.28
C PRO A 168 -21.94 7.68 -15.24
N ILE A 169 -21.53 7.82 -13.98
CA ILE A 169 -22.40 8.22 -12.88
C ILE A 169 -22.16 9.70 -12.58
N VAL A 170 -23.23 10.49 -12.62
CA VAL A 170 -23.21 11.89 -12.22
C VAL A 170 -23.52 11.95 -10.72
N GLY A 171 -22.58 12.40 -9.91
CA GLY A 171 -22.74 12.51 -8.46
C GLY A 171 -21.45 12.91 -7.75
N THR A 172 -21.49 12.91 -6.43
CA THR A 172 -20.30 13.22 -5.62
C THR A 172 -19.25 12.11 -5.78
N LEU A 173 -18.10 12.47 -6.34
CA LEU A 173 -16.93 11.60 -6.45
C LEU A 173 -16.14 11.66 -5.14
N ALA A 174 -16.34 10.68 -4.27
CA ALA A 174 -15.60 10.53 -3.02
C ALA A 174 -14.36 9.64 -3.20
N ALA A 175 -13.62 9.83 -4.29
CA ALA A 175 -12.39 9.11 -4.62
C ALA A 175 -11.31 10.08 -5.09
N GLY A 176 -10.05 9.67 -4.94
CA GLY A 176 -8.89 10.38 -5.46
C GLY A 176 -8.08 9.49 -6.40
N VAL A 177 -7.11 10.08 -7.11
CA VAL A 177 -6.16 9.32 -7.93
C VAL A 177 -4.82 10.02 -8.03
N ASN A 178 -3.75 9.24 -8.06
CA ASN A 178 -2.43 9.68 -8.44
C ASN A 178 -1.90 8.82 -9.61
N LEU A 179 -1.32 9.48 -10.61
CA LEU A 179 -0.48 8.88 -11.63
C LEU A 179 0.98 9.24 -11.32
N ASN A 180 1.77 8.26 -10.92
CA ASN A 180 3.16 8.41 -10.53
C ASN A 180 4.07 7.92 -11.65
N VAL A 181 4.99 8.78 -12.12
CA VAL A 181 6.04 8.47 -13.12
C VAL A 181 7.45 8.70 -12.58
N SER A 182 7.53 8.97 -11.27
CA SER A 182 8.77 9.19 -10.54
C SER A 182 8.59 8.72 -9.10
N GLY A 183 9.70 8.34 -8.45
CA GLY A 183 9.69 7.67 -7.15
C GLY A 183 9.95 6.18 -7.32
N VAL A 184 9.28 5.35 -6.52
CA VAL A 184 9.41 3.89 -6.55
C VAL A 184 8.03 3.25 -6.72
N SER A 185 7.99 2.16 -7.49
CA SER A 185 6.81 1.31 -7.70
C SER A 185 6.38 0.70 -6.37
N VAL A 186 5.08 0.72 -6.11
CA VAL A 186 4.48 0.15 -4.90
C VAL A 186 4.58 -1.37 -4.91
N TYR A 187 4.58 -1.99 -6.09
CA TYR A 187 4.58 -3.44 -6.21
C TYR A 187 5.93 -4.08 -5.87
N ASP A 188 7.03 -3.55 -6.44
CA ASP A 188 8.35 -4.17 -6.38
C ASP A 188 9.48 -3.22 -5.94
N GLY A 189 9.17 -1.96 -5.64
CA GLY A 189 10.14 -0.96 -5.21
C GLY A 189 11.07 -0.45 -6.31
N THR A 190 10.86 -0.84 -7.57
CA THR A 190 11.70 -0.38 -8.68
C THR A 190 11.49 1.11 -8.96
N PRO A 191 12.51 1.87 -9.39
CA PRO A 191 12.33 3.27 -9.73
C PRO A 191 11.35 3.46 -10.90
N LEU A 192 10.36 4.33 -10.70
CA LEU A 192 9.44 4.73 -11.77
C LEU A 192 10.15 5.66 -12.77
N THR A 193 9.69 5.62 -14.02
CA THR A 193 10.27 6.40 -15.12
C THR A 193 9.17 7.11 -15.90
N SER A 194 9.53 7.98 -16.86
CA SER A 194 8.54 8.59 -17.74
C SER A 194 7.72 7.56 -18.52
N THR A 195 8.23 6.34 -18.75
CA THR A 195 7.53 5.30 -19.51
C THR A 195 6.87 4.23 -18.65
N SER A 196 7.14 4.18 -17.34
CA SER A 196 6.56 3.20 -16.41
C SER A 196 5.91 3.92 -15.23
N ALA A 197 4.65 3.62 -14.99
CA ALA A 197 3.85 4.33 -14.02
C ALA A 197 3.12 3.43 -13.03
N ASP A 198 2.86 4.02 -11.87
CA ASP A 198 1.90 3.52 -10.90
C ASP A 198 0.66 4.43 -10.91
N VAL A 199 -0.52 3.84 -10.99
CA VAL A 199 -1.80 4.53 -10.81
C VAL A 199 -2.40 4.09 -9.49
N MET A 200 -2.43 4.99 -8.52
CA MET A 200 -3.02 4.74 -7.22
C MET A 200 -4.40 5.39 -7.14
N PHE A 201 -5.45 4.58 -6.99
CA PHE A 201 -6.80 5.01 -6.67
C PHE A 201 -6.97 5.09 -5.16
N PHE A 202 -7.49 6.21 -4.67
CA PHE A 202 -7.92 6.36 -3.28
C PHE A 202 -9.42 6.10 -3.20
N LEU A 203 -9.79 4.94 -2.64
CA LEU A 203 -11.16 4.45 -2.59
C LEU A 203 -11.93 5.04 -1.41
N ASP A 204 -11.24 5.31 -0.32
CA ASP A 204 -11.72 6.05 0.85
C ASP A 204 -10.68 7.13 1.18
N PRO A 205 -10.70 8.30 0.53
CA PRO A 205 -9.68 9.31 0.78
C PRO A 205 -9.83 9.96 2.16
N THR A 206 -11.06 10.15 2.66
CA THR A 206 -11.33 10.92 3.89
C THR A 206 -11.20 10.12 5.17
N SER A 207 -11.24 8.77 5.11
CA SER A 207 -11.15 7.90 6.30
C SER A 207 -12.36 7.94 7.22
N THR A 208 -13.37 8.72 6.84
CA THR A 208 -14.55 8.98 7.67
C THR A 208 -15.66 7.97 7.47
N ILE A 209 -15.72 7.28 6.33
CA ILE A 209 -16.75 6.31 5.99
C ILE A 209 -16.06 5.08 5.41
N VAL A 210 -16.46 3.89 5.87
CA VAL A 210 -16.00 2.63 5.29
C VAL A 210 -16.67 2.44 3.94
N ASN A 211 -15.90 2.58 2.87
CA ASN A 211 -16.40 2.39 1.51
C ASN A 211 -16.40 0.92 1.08
N ILE A 212 -15.37 0.15 1.47
CA ILE A 212 -15.23 -1.27 1.11
C ILE A 212 -14.61 -2.05 2.27
N ASN A 213 -15.28 -3.12 2.68
CA ASN A 213 -14.73 -4.12 3.61
C ASN A 213 -13.77 -5.03 2.83
N GLY A 214 -12.50 -5.09 3.24
CA GLY A 214 -11.45 -5.87 2.58
C GLY A 214 -11.75 -7.36 2.52
N GLU A 215 -12.36 -7.92 3.56
CA GLU A 215 -12.83 -9.32 3.58
C GLU A 215 -13.82 -9.67 2.46
N SER A 216 -14.51 -8.66 1.92
CA SER A 216 -15.44 -8.86 0.81
C SER A 216 -14.74 -8.90 -0.55
N VAL A 217 -13.53 -8.33 -0.67
CA VAL A 217 -12.82 -8.28 -1.95
C VAL A 217 -12.07 -9.59 -2.18
N ARG A 218 -12.54 -10.37 -3.15
CA ARG A 218 -11.80 -11.57 -3.60
C ARG A 218 -10.94 -11.31 -4.81
N ARG A 219 -11.29 -10.30 -5.60
CA ARG A 219 -10.77 -10.13 -6.95
C ARG A 219 -10.84 -8.67 -7.37
N ALA A 220 -9.70 -8.09 -7.75
CA ALA A 220 -9.61 -6.77 -8.36
C ALA A 220 -9.16 -6.89 -9.82
N THR A 221 -9.98 -6.42 -10.76
CA THR A 221 -9.68 -6.48 -12.20
C THR A 221 -9.36 -5.10 -12.73
N VAL A 222 -8.37 -5.02 -13.62
CA VAL A 222 -8.00 -3.78 -14.31
C VAL A 222 -8.05 -3.98 -15.81
N GLU A 223 -8.73 -3.09 -16.53
CA GLU A 223 -8.78 -3.12 -17.98
C GLU A 223 -8.41 -1.77 -18.59
N THR A 224 -7.87 -1.79 -19.80
CA THR A 224 -7.68 -0.56 -20.58
C THR A 224 -8.58 -0.58 -21.80
N VAL A 225 -9.39 0.45 -21.96
CA VAL A 225 -10.31 0.58 -23.09
C VAL A 225 -9.91 1.74 -23.99
N ASN A 226 -10.18 1.61 -25.29
CA ASN A 226 -9.93 2.69 -26.23
C ASN A 226 -10.75 3.93 -25.84
N ASN A 227 -10.12 5.09 -25.95
CA ASN A 227 -10.84 6.34 -25.88
C ASN A 227 -11.33 6.68 -27.30
N PRO A 228 -12.65 6.75 -27.56
CA PRO A 228 -13.19 7.01 -28.91
C PRO A 228 -12.97 8.46 -29.41
N ASN A 229 -12.14 9.25 -28.72
CA ASN A 229 -11.87 10.67 -28.98
C ASN A 229 -10.41 10.92 -29.40
#